data_AF-A0A4Q3EIR3-F1
#
_entry.id   AF-A0A4Q3EIR3-F1
#
_cell.length_a   1.000
_cell.length_b   1.000
_cell.length_c   1.000
_cell.angle_alpha   90.00
_cell.angle_beta   90.00
_cell.angle_gamma   90.00
#
_symmetry.space_group_name_H-M   'P 1'
#
loop_
_entity.id
_entity.type
_entity.pdbx_description
1 polymer ?
#
loop_
_entity_poly.entity_id
_entity_poly.type
_entity_poly.pdbx_seq_one_letter_code
_entity_poly.pdbx_strand_id
1 'polypeptide(L)'
;MIDHVELASSAFARSRHLKEFINTGEIQLAGNSKLHIYGTLTCSSGRRMKVANRVFFRSVHEAEETGYRPCGHCMREAYKEWKAKKWRIDSSLRSQ
;
A
#
# COMPACT_ATOMS: atom_id res chain seq x y z
N MET A 1 6.53 -2.73 -7.13
CA MET A 1 6.40 -2.65 -5.66
C MET A 1 7.81 -2.59 -5.10
N ILE A 2 8.08 -1.68 -4.15
CA ILE A 2 9.40 -1.50 -3.55
C ILE A 2 9.32 -1.71 -2.04
N ASP A 3 10.09 -2.63 -1.49
CA ASP A 3 10.21 -2.82 -0.04
C ASP A 3 11.10 -1.73 0.58
N HIS A 4 10.66 -1.13 1.69
CA HIS A 4 11.41 -0.03 2.33
C HIS A 4 12.80 -0.48 2.81
N VAL A 5 12.97 -1.77 3.13
CA VAL A 5 14.28 -2.33 3.51
C VAL A 5 15.25 -2.44 2.34
N GLU A 6 14.75 -2.52 1.10
CA GLU A 6 15.57 -2.64 -0.11
C GLU A 6 16.08 -1.30 -0.62
N LEU A 7 15.48 -0.19 -0.19
CA LEU A 7 15.91 1.15 -0.62
C LEU A 7 17.36 1.47 -0.25
N ALA A 8 17.85 0.99 0.89
CA ALA A 8 19.27 1.02 1.27
C ALA A 8 19.51 0.27 2.60
N SER A 9 20.77 -0.06 2.89
CA SER A 9 21.18 -0.73 4.13
C SER A 9 21.09 0.15 5.38
N SER A 10 21.35 1.47 5.28
CA SER A 10 21.32 2.40 6.41
C SER A 10 20.00 3.18 6.51
N ALA A 11 19.64 3.64 7.71
CA ALA A 11 18.42 4.44 7.92
C ALA A 11 18.48 5.81 7.22
N PHE A 12 19.64 6.46 7.23
CA PHE A 12 19.85 7.75 6.58
C PHE A 12 19.72 7.63 5.05
N ALA A 13 20.42 6.66 4.44
CA ALA A 13 20.37 6.44 2.99
C ALA A 13 18.96 6.07 2.53
N ARG A 14 18.23 5.22 3.28
CA ARG A 14 16.82 4.90 2.96
C ARG A 14 15.94 6.13 2.91
N SER A 15 16.07 7.01 3.91
CA SER A 15 15.27 8.23 3.98
C SER A 15 15.56 9.18 2.81
N ARG A 16 16.83 9.24 2.37
CA ARG A 16 17.26 10.02 1.19
C ARG A 16 16.69 9.45 -0.11
N HIS A 17 16.87 8.16 -0.37
CA HIS A 17 16.34 7.50 -1.56
C HIS A 17 14.82 7.58 -1.61
N LEU A 18 14.13 7.32 -0.48
CA LEU A 18 12.69 7.44 -0.40
C LEU A 18 12.21 8.84 -0.82
N LYS A 19 12.86 9.89 -0.33
CA LYS A 19 12.52 11.28 -0.71
C LYS A 19 12.73 11.52 -2.20
N GLU A 20 13.79 10.98 -2.79
CA GLU A 20 14.09 11.10 -4.22
C GLU A 20 13.04 10.39 -5.09
N PHE A 21 12.67 9.15 -4.74
CA PHE A 21 11.61 8.42 -5.44
C PHE A 21 10.23 9.10 -5.32
N ILE A 22 9.94 9.73 -4.17
CA ILE A 22 8.71 10.53 -4.01
C ILE A 22 8.76 11.77 -4.91
N ASN A 23 9.89 12.48 -4.94
CA ASN A 23 10.04 13.71 -5.74
C ASN A 23 9.98 13.43 -7.25
N THR A 24 10.45 12.26 -7.70
CA THR A 24 10.41 11.85 -9.11
C THR A 24 9.07 11.22 -9.52
N GLY A 25 8.17 10.97 -8.57
CA GLY A 25 6.85 10.37 -8.82
C GLY A 25 6.87 8.85 -9.01
N GLU A 26 8.01 8.20 -8.77
CA GLU A 26 8.15 6.75 -8.79
C GLU A 26 7.54 6.09 -7.54
N ILE A 27 7.40 6.83 -6.44
CA ILE A 27 6.62 6.43 -5.26
C ILE A 27 5.50 7.45 -5.03
N GLN A 28 4.26 6.98 -5.11
CA GLN A 28 3.06 7.81 -4.88
C GLN A 28 2.17 7.26 -3.76
N LEU A 29 2.32 5.98 -3.43
CA LEU A 29 1.56 5.30 -2.39
C LEU A 29 2.49 4.51 -1.47
N ALA A 30 2.02 4.24 -0.25
CA ALA A 30 2.69 3.37 0.71
C ALA A 30 1.73 2.29 1.21
N GLY A 31 2.27 1.19 1.69
CA GLY A 31 1.47 0.07 2.16
C GLY A 31 2.12 -0.75 3.26
N ASN A 32 1.35 -1.72 3.73
CA ASN A 32 1.77 -2.76 4.65
C ASN A 32 1.82 -4.10 3.91
N SER A 33 3.02 -4.67 3.76
CA SER A 33 3.20 -5.96 3.06
C SER A 33 2.47 -7.10 3.75
N LYS A 34 2.61 -7.24 5.08
CA LYS A 34 1.98 -8.35 5.83
C LYS A 34 0.45 -8.36 5.80
N LEU A 35 -0.18 -7.18 5.76
CA LEU A 35 -1.64 -7.06 5.75
C LEU A 35 -2.21 -6.89 4.34
N HIS A 36 -1.35 -6.82 3.31
CA HIS A 36 -1.69 -6.48 1.93
C HIS A 36 -2.57 -5.22 1.83
N ILE A 37 -2.13 -4.11 2.45
CA ILE A 37 -2.87 -2.83 2.44
C ILE A 37 -2.05 -1.76 1.71
N TYR A 38 -2.64 -1.00 0.80
CA TYR A 38 -2.06 0.23 0.24
C TYR A 38 -2.83 1.47 0.68
N GLY A 39 -2.19 2.64 0.65
CA GLY A 39 -2.75 3.91 1.09
C GLY A 39 -1.89 5.09 0.72
N THR A 40 -2.30 6.29 1.15
CA THR A 40 -1.56 7.52 0.89
C THR A 40 -0.26 7.57 1.70
N LEU A 41 0.76 8.27 1.18
CA LEU A 41 2.02 8.52 1.89
C LEU A 41 1.81 9.26 3.23
N THR A 42 0.71 10.03 3.33
CA THR A 42 0.31 10.81 4.50
C THR A 42 -0.67 10.09 5.43
N CYS A 43 -0.86 8.77 5.27
CA CYS A 43 -1.71 8.00 6.17
C CYS A 43 -1.16 7.99 7.61
N SER A 44 -2.00 8.35 8.60
CA SER A 44 -1.65 8.36 10.03
C SER A 44 -1.22 6.99 10.56
N SER A 45 -1.93 5.92 10.17
CA SER A 45 -1.57 4.54 10.48
C SER A 45 -0.29 4.13 9.73
N GLY A 46 -0.13 4.59 8.48
CA GLY A 46 1.06 4.36 7.65
C GLY A 46 2.36 4.88 8.25
N ARG A 47 2.32 6.09 8.82
CA ARG A 47 3.50 6.72 9.46
C ARG A 47 4.05 5.94 10.65
N ARG A 48 3.23 5.12 11.30
CA ARG A 48 3.62 4.31 12.48
C ARG A 48 4.03 2.88 12.13
N MET A 49 4.05 2.51 10.84
CA MET A 49 4.39 1.16 10.42
C MET A 49 5.88 0.85 10.65
N LYS A 50 6.16 -0.38 11.09
CA LYS A 50 7.54 -0.90 11.12
C LYS A 50 8.11 -0.87 9.70
N VAL A 51 9.38 -0.46 9.56
CA VAL A 51 10.07 -0.39 8.27
C VAL A 51 10.02 -1.72 7.52
N ALA A 52 10.20 -2.85 8.21
CA ALA A 52 10.16 -4.19 7.64
C ALA A 52 8.80 -4.60 7.04
N ASN A 53 7.72 -3.88 7.37
CA ASN A 53 6.40 -4.14 6.79
C ASN A 53 6.01 -3.07 5.77
N ARG A 54 6.83 -2.02 5.58
CA ARG A 54 6.46 -0.86 4.77
C ARG A 54 6.91 -1.10 3.33
N VAL A 55 5.95 -1.01 2.41
CA VAL A 55 6.16 -1.10 0.96
C VAL A 55 5.70 0.19 0.29
N PHE A 56 6.16 0.41 -0.93
CA PHE A 56 5.80 1.56 -1.75
C PHE A 56 5.36 1.13 -3.15
N PHE A 57 4.48 1.95 -3.73
CA PHE A 57 3.93 1.75 -5.06
C PHE A 57 3.96 3.05 -5.86
N ARG A 58 4.16 2.90 -7.17
CA ARG A 58 4.08 3.95 -8.17
C ARG A 58 2.64 4.38 -8.42
N SER A 59 1.69 3.46 -8.38
CA SER A 59 0.29 3.75 -8.69
C SER A 59 -0.70 2.86 -7.94
N VAL A 60 -1.97 3.25 -7.94
CA VAL A 60 -3.07 2.41 -7.43
C VAL A 60 -3.15 1.10 -8.19
N HIS A 61 -3.03 1.16 -9.52
CA HIS A 61 -3.07 -0.01 -10.39
C HIS A 61 -2.02 -1.05 -10.01
N GLU A 62 -0.77 -0.63 -9.81
CA GLU A 62 0.32 -1.53 -9.38
C GLU A 62 0.01 -2.19 -8.03
N ALA A 63 -0.55 -1.45 -7.07
CA ALA A 63 -0.92 -1.99 -5.78
C ALA A 63 -2.07 -3.01 -5.89
N GLU A 64 -3.06 -2.76 -6.74
CA GLU A 64 -4.20 -3.66 -6.93
C GLU A 64 -3.82 -4.94 -7.68
N GLU A 65 -2.98 -4.84 -8.72
CA GLU A 65 -2.45 -6.00 -9.46
C GLU A 65 -1.60 -6.92 -8.58
N THR A 66 -0.88 -6.35 -7.62
CA THR A 66 -0.11 -7.11 -6.62
C THR A 66 -0.97 -7.65 -5.48
N GLY A 67 -2.29 -7.47 -5.53
CA GLY A 67 -3.24 -8.07 -4.59
C GLY A 67 -3.46 -7.27 -3.30
N TYR A 68 -3.03 -6.00 -3.25
CA TYR A 68 -3.24 -5.15 -2.08
C TYR A 68 -4.62 -4.51 -2.12
N ARG A 69 -5.24 -4.37 -0.95
CA ARG A 69 -6.50 -3.67 -0.78
C ARG A 69 -6.31 -2.21 -0.34
N PRO A 70 -7.26 -1.32 -0.64
CA PRO A 70 -7.19 0.05 -0.17
C PRO A 70 -7.27 0.14 1.36
N CYS A 71 -6.62 1.16 1.92
CA CYS A 71 -6.63 1.44 3.35
C CYS A 71 -7.99 1.99 3.78
N GLY A 72 -8.66 1.31 4.72
CA GLY A 72 -9.96 1.76 5.25
C GLY A 72 -9.93 3.10 6.02
N HIS A 73 -8.76 3.61 6.38
CA HIS A 73 -8.63 4.92 7.06
C HIS A 73 -8.46 6.07 6.08
N CYS A 74 -7.44 6.02 5.21
CA CYS A 74 -7.13 7.13 4.30
C CYS A 74 -7.77 6.99 2.90
N MET A 75 -8.29 5.81 2.53
CA MET A 75 -8.92 5.53 1.24
C MET A 75 -10.29 4.89 1.45
N ARG A 76 -11.12 5.52 2.30
CA ARG A 76 -12.37 4.93 2.82
C ARG A 76 -13.37 4.54 1.75
N GLU A 77 -13.53 5.35 0.71
CA GLU A 77 -14.46 5.10 -0.40
C GLU A 77 -14.01 3.91 -1.24
N ALA A 78 -12.78 3.93 -1.74
CA ALA A 78 -12.18 2.81 -2.46
C ALA A 78 -12.22 1.51 -1.63
N TYR A 79 -11.99 1.58 -0.32
CA TYR A 79 -12.11 0.42 0.56
C TYR A 79 -13.54 -0.14 0.64
N LYS A 80 -14.57 0.71 0.70
CA LYS A 80 -15.97 0.27 0.69
C LYS A 80 -16.31 -0.44 -0.62
N GLU A 81 -15.88 0.11 -1.75
CA GLU A 81 -16.08 -0.50 -3.07
C GLU A 81 -15.38 -1.85 -3.18
N TRP A 82 -14.10 -1.93 -2.78
CA TRP A 82 -13.34 -3.17 -2.73
C TRP A 82 -14.06 -4.22 -1.89
N LYS A 83 -14.54 -3.84 -0.69
CA LYS A 83 -15.25 -4.76 0.21
C LYS A 83 -16.58 -5.23 -0.38
N ALA A 84 -17.33 -4.35 -1.05
CA ALA A 84 -18.57 -4.70 -1.73
C ALA A 84 -18.34 -5.67 -2.89
N LYS A 85 -17.30 -5.44 -3.72
CA LYS A 85 -16.88 -6.36 -4.78
C LYS A 85 -16.52 -7.73 -4.21
N LYS A 86 -15.70 -7.77 -3.15
CA LYS A 86 -15.33 -9.00 -2.43
C LYS A 86 -16.54 -9.78 -1.91
N TRP A 87 -17.51 -9.10 -1.31
CA TRP A 87 -18.74 -9.70 -0.80
C TRP A 87 -19.58 -10.34 -1.91
N ARG A 88 -19.73 -9.67 -3.06
CA ARG A 88 -20.48 -10.20 -4.21
C ARG A 88 -19.85 -11.49 -4.74
N ILE A 89 -18.51 -11.53 -4.82
CA ILE A 89 -17.78 -12.72 -5.24
C ILE A 89 -17.99 -13.87 -4.24
N ASP A 90 -17.78 -13.64 -2.94
CA ASP A 90 -17.95 -14.68 -1.89
C ASP A 90 -19.39 -15.22 -1.83
N SER A 91 -20.39 -14.34 -1.93
CA SER A 91 -21.82 -14.74 -1.92
C SER A 91 -22.20 -15.61 -3.13
N SER A 92 -21.59 -15.36 -4.29
CA SER A 92 -21.81 -16.17 -5.50
C SER A 92 -21.16 -17.56 -5.41
N LEU A 93 -20.09 -17.71 -4.62
CA LEU A 93 -19.39 -18.97 -4.41
C LEU A 93 -20.06 -19.85 -3.35
N ARG A 94 -20.82 -19.26 -2.42
CA ARG A 94 -21.52 -19.99 -1.33
C ARG A 94 -22.90 -20.51 -1.72
N SER A 95 -23.45 -20.07 -2.85
CA SER A 95 -24.77 -20.47 -3.34
C SER A 95 -24.70 -21.64 -4.35
N GLN A 96 -23.53 -22.30 -4.46
CA GLN A 96 -23.28 -23.49 -5.28
C GLN A 96 -22.93 -24.68 -4.38
#